data_AF-A0A8C5DSB5-F1
#
_entry.id   AF-A0A8C5DSB5-F1
#
_cell.length_a   1.000
_cell.length_b   1.000
_cell.length_c   1.000
_cell.angle_alpha   90.00
_cell.angle_beta   90.00
_cell.angle_gamma   90.00
#
_symmetry.space_group_name_H-M   'P 1'
#
loop_
_entity.id
_entity.type
_entity.pdbx_description
1 polymer ?
#
loop_
_entity_poly.entity_id
_entity_poly.type
_entity_poly.pdbx_seq_one_letter_code
_entity_poly.pdbx_strand_id
1 'polypeptide(L)'
;MCQQLSLGSASWCQFEGFLNTATPQTLYKHSATMGSSKKLCKTEKIKVIDAHNAGEGYKKIAKRFQLAVSTVRGIIKRWQVRGTVEVKKRSGRPRKLSERTARSLVRKVNQNPHLTSKDLQEDLADSGVVVHPSTVRRYLHKQDLHGRVCRKKPYLRPHQKIQRQKYATEHLQKPDDFWKQVLWTDEVKIELFGHNKQRYVWRKKGAAFHEKNTLPTVKYGGGSIMLWGCVAASGIGNIARVEGRMDSIKYQQILEANITASVKKLKLKRGWLLQQDNDPKHTSKSTMDYFKKRKLKVLEWPSQSPDLNIIENLWVDLKRAVHARPPRNIAELEAFCKEEWGKITNNRIQRLVVGYKK
;
A
#
# COMPACT_ATOMS: atom_id res chain seq x y z
N MET A 1 -38.77 -55.74 17.88
CA MET A 1 -37.68 -56.71 18.07
C MET A 1 -36.54 -56.00 18.79
N CYS A 2 -36.14 -56.61 19.92
CA CYS A 2 -35.08 -56.31 20.89
C CYS A 2 -33.92 -55.40 20.47
N GLN A 3 -33.20 -54.67 21.33
CA GLN A 3 -33.15 -54.33 22.77
C GLN A 3 -32.04 -53.23 22.83
N GLN A 4 -32.17 -52.08 23.51
CA GLN A 4 -31.74 -51.80 24.92
C GLN A 4 -30.40 -52.46 25.33
N LEU A 5 -29.49 -51.93 26.15
CA LEU A 5 -29.26 -50.73 26.98
C LEU A 5 -27.79 -50.93 27.49
N SER A 6 -26.92 -49.92 27.46
CA SER A 6 -26.49 -49.10 28.62
C SER A 6 -25.34 -49.61 29.51
N LEU A 7 -24.43 -48.67 29.83
CA LEU A 7 -23.78 -48.40 31.13
C LEU A 7 -22.63 -49.29 31.66
N GLY A 8 -21.69 -48.61 32.33
CA GLY A 8 -20.82 -49.13 33.40
C GLY A 8 -19.32 -49.11 33.04
N SER A 9 -18.51 -48.09 33.39
CA SER A 9 -17.98 -47.71 34.72
C SER A 9 -16.95 -48.68 35.33
N ALA A 10 -15.78 -48.10 35.65
CA ALA A 10 -14.83 -48.46 36.70
C ALA A 10 -13.94 -49.70 36.53
N SER A 11 -12.62 -49.50 36.63
CA SER A 11 -11.78 -50.33 37.49
C SER A 11 -10.51 -49.56 37.87
N TRP A 12 -10.46 -49.21 39.16
CA TRP A 12 -9.26 -48.85 39.89
C TRP A 12 -8.60 -50.16 40.33
N CYS A 13 -7.35 -50.41 39.92
CA CYS A 13 -6.55 -51.45 40.56
C CYS A 13 -5.83 -50.87 41.78
N GLN A 14 -6.27 -51.33 42.96
CA GLN A 14 -5.50 -51.34 44.20
C GLN A 14 -4.37 -52.37 44.09
N PHE A 15 -3.21 -52.04 44.63
CA PHE A 15 -2.34 -53.03 45.27
C PHE A 15 -1.83 -52.42 46.58
N GLU A 16 -2.44 -52.84 47.68
CA GLU A 16 -1.82 -52.92 49.00
C GLU A 16 -0.67 -53.94 48.92
N GLY A 17 0.43 -53.89 49.64
CA GLY A 17 0.96 -53.03 50.69
C GLY A 17 2.31 -53.65 51.10
N PHE A 18 3.12 -52.95 51.88
CA PHE A 18 3.83 -53.52 53.04
C PHE A 18 4.51 -52.37 53.80
N LEU A 19 4.11 -52.22 55.05
CA LEU A 19 4.65 -51.32 56.04
C LEU A 19 6.00 -51.85 56.54
N ASN A 20 7.00 -50.96 56.70
CA ASN A 20 7.81 -50.91 57.92
C ASN A 20 8.62 -49.60 58.02
N THR A 21 8.10 -48.71 58.87
CA THR A 21 8.78 -47.90 59.89
C THR A 21 10.27 -47.55 59.72
N ALA A 22 10.55 -46.27 59.43
CA ALA A 22 11.65 -45.51 60.06
C ALA A 22 11.34 -43.99 60.00
N THR A 23 11.50 -43.32 61.14
CA THR A 23 11.17 -41.92 61.47
C THR A 23 12.06 -40.85 60.79
N PRO A 24 11.65 -39.56 60.83
CA PRO A 24 11.99 -38.55 59.82
C PRO A 24 13.14 -37.64 60.23
N GLN A 25 14.05 -37.31 59.30
CA GLN A 25 14.96 -36.17 59.46
C GLN A 25 15.11 -35.37 58.15
N THR A 26 14.78 -34.08 58.29
CA THR A 26 15.27 -32.92 57.53
C THR A 26 14.84 -32.74 56.07
N LEU A 27 13.64 -32.18 55.92
CA LEU A 27 13.30 -31.22 54.87
C LEU A 27 14.11 -29.93 55.06
N TYR A 28 15.01 -29.59 54.13
CA TYR A 28 15.22 -28.19 53.71
C TYR A 28 15.79 -28.16 52.29
N LYS A 29 14.89 -27.97 51.32
CA LYS A 29 15.23 -27.49 49.98
C LYS A 29 15.66 -26.02 50.10
N HIS A 30 16.93 -25.71 49.85
CA HIS A 30 17.34 -24.35 49.50
C HIS A 30 17.55 -24.28 47.98
N SER A 31 16.45 -24.01 47.27
CA SER A 31 16.51 -23.50 45.90
C SER A 31 16.97 -22.04 45.95
N ALA A 32 18.24 -21.78 45.68
CA ALA A 32 18.76 -20.43 45.49
C ALA A 32 18.15 -19.81 44.23
N THR A 33 17.09 -19.01 44.40
CA THR A 33 16.55 -18.15 43.36
C THR A 33 17.52 -16.97 43.19
N MET A 34 18.23 -16.90 42.06
CA MET A 34 19.04 -15.74 41.69
C MET A 34 18.14 -14.49 41.61
N GLY A 35 18.19 -13.65 42.65
CA GLY A 35 17.37 -12.45 42.77
C GLY A 35 17.78 -11.35 41.78
N SER A 36 16.89 -11.06 40.83
CA SER A 36 16.93 -9.82 40.06
C SER A 36 16.87 -8.61 41.01
N SER A 37 17.89 -7.74 40.98
CA SER A 37 17.94 -6.54 41.84
C SER A 37 16.74 -5.62 41.60
N LYS A 38 15.94 -5.37 42.64
CA LYS A 38 14.80 -4.44 42.62
C LYS A 38 15.24 -3.07 42.11
N LYS A 39 14.69 -2.64 40.97
CA LYS A 39 15.03 -1.36 40.35
C LYS A 39 14.29 -0.22 41.04
N LEU A 40 14.98 0.46 41.97
CA LEU A 40 14.47 1.64 42.69
C LEU A 40 13.98 2.75 41.75
N CYS A 41 12.80 3.29 42.04
CA CYS A 41 12.24 4.43 41.31
C CYS A 41 12.94 5.75 41.69
N LYS A 42 12.67 6.82 40.93
CA LYS A 42 13.35 8.12 41.09
C LYS A 42 13.03 8.76 42.45
N THR A 43 11.78 8.69 42.88
CA THR A 43 11.31 9.27 44.15
C THR A 43 11.90 8.56 45.36
N GLU A 44 12.02 7.24 45.34
CA GLU A 44 12.70 6.47 46.40
C GLU A 44 14.17 6.86 46.54
N LYS A 45 14.88 7.10 45.43
CA LYS A 45 16.29 7.53 45.47
C LYS A 45 16.46 8.94 46.04
N ILE A 46 15.49 9.83 45.78
CA ILE A 46 15.48 11.19 46.35
C ILE A 46 15.27 11.11 47.86
N LYS A 47 14.29 10.32 48.34
CA LYS A 47 14.07 10.11 49.78
C LYS A 47 15.30 9.55 50.52
N VAL A 48 16.09 8.69 49.85
CA VAL A 48 17.38 8.19 50.38
C VAL A 48 18.41 9.31 50.51
N ILE A 49 18.44 10.26 49.57
CA ILE A 49 19.33 11.43 49.64
C ILE A 49 18.86 12.40 50.72
N ASP A 50 17.57 12.67 50.82
CA ASP A 50 17.01 13.57 51.83
C ASP A 50 17.32 13.06 53.24
N ALA A 51 17.16 11.76 53.48
CA ALA A 51 17.54 11.12 54.74
C ALA A 51 19.04 11.23 55.03
N HIS A 52 19.89 11.17 54.01
CA HIS A 52 21.33 11.36 54.16
C HIS A 52 21.69 12.82 54.47
N ASN A 53 21.06 13.78 53.80
CA ASN A 53 21.25 15.22 54.04
C ASN A 53 20.74 15.62 55.44
N ALA A 54 19.72 14.92 55.97
CA ALA A 54 19.25 15.05 57.34
C ALA A 54 20.16 14.39 58.40
N GLY A 55 21.33 13.87 57.99
CA GLY A 55 22.34 13.30 58.90
C GLY A 55 22.14 11.82 59.28
N GLU A 56 21.21 11.09 58.64
CA GLU A 56 21.03 9.67 58.94
C GLU A 56 22.21 8.82 58.42
N GLY A 57 22.71 7.91 59.26
CA GLY A 57 23.78 6.98 58.88
C GLY A 57 23.33 5.91 57.88
N TYR A 58 24.25 5.44 57.02
CA TYR A 58 23.97 4.50 55.92
C TYR A 58 23.20 3.22 56.34
N LYS A 59 23.49 2.65 57.51
CA LYS A 59 22.80 1.46 58.03
C LYS A 59 21.33 1.73 58.40
N LYS A 60 21.05 2.92 58.94
CA LYS A 60 19.70 3.36 59.33
C LYS A 60 18.83 3.59 58.09
N ILE A 61 19.38 4.26 57.09
CA ILE A 61 18.74 4.47 55.78
C ILE A 61 18.48 3.12 55.09
N ALA A 62 19.46 2.22 55.07
CA ALA A 62 19.30 0.89 54.49
C ALA A 62 18.16 0.08 55.13
N LYS A 63 18.06 0.11 56.47
CA LYS A 63 16.96 -0.54 57.21
C LYS A 63 15.61 0.12 56.94
N ARG A 64 15.56 1.46 56.93
CA ARG A 64 14.33 2.25 56.68
C ARG A 64 13.72 1.99 55.30
N PHE A 65 14.56 1.91 54.27
CA PHE A 65 14.10 1.71 52.88
C PHE A 65 14.17 0.26 52.40
N GLN A 66 14.52 -0.70 53.28
CA GLN A 66 14.70 -2.12 52.95
C GLN A 66 15.67 -2.34 51.77
N LEU A 67 16.81 -1.64 51.79
CA LEU A 67 17.83 -1.69 50.75
C LEU A 67 19.15 -2.24 51.29
N ALA A 68 19.94 -2.87 50.42
CA ALA A 68 21.32 -3.19 50.76
C ALA A 68 22.12 -1.90 51.02
N VAL A 69 22.99 -1.91 52.03
CA VAL A 69 23.86 -0.77 52.38
C VAL A 69 24.73 -0.33 51.20
N SER A 70 25.15 -1.27 50.35
CA SER A 70 25.89 -1.01 49.11
C SER A 70 25.10 -0.18 48.09
N THR A 71 23.78 -0.41 48.00
CA THR A 71 22.88 0.36 47.14
C THR A 71 22.73 1.79 47.64
N VAL A 72 22.56 1.98 48.96
CA VAL A 72 22.49 3.31 49.59
C VAL A 72 23.78 4.09 49.35
N ARG A 73 24.94 3.48 49.60
CA ARG A 73 26.26 4.07 49.28
C ARG A 73 26.39 4.44 47.81
N GLY A 74 25.93 3.56 46.90
CA GLY A 74 25.99 3.79 45.46
C GLY A 74 25.10 4.95 44.98
N ILE A 75 23.95 5.16 45.62
CA ILE A 75 23.05 6.30 45.34
C ILE A 75 23.70 7.60 45.81
N ILE A 76 24.18 7.64 47.07
CA ILE A 76 24.77 8.83 47.68
C ILE A 76 26.06 9.23 46.98
N LYS A 77 26.96 8.28 46.69
CA LYS A 77 28.18 8.55 45.91
C LYS A 77 27.87 9.12 44.54
N ARG A 78 26.82 8.64 43.87
CA ARG A 78 26.41 9.16 42.56
C ARG A 78 25.84 10.57 42.66
N TRP A 79 25.06 10.84 43.69
CA TRP A 79 24.53 12.16 43.99
C TRP A 79 25.65 13.17 44.27
N GLN A 80 26.58 12.84 45.16
CA GLN A 80 27.71 13.71 45.51
C GLN A 80 28.64 14.01 44.31
N VAL A 81 28.89 13.03 43.42
CA VAL A 81 29.81 13.21 42.28
C VAL A 81 29.13 13.85 41.06
N ARG A 82 27.84 13.58 40.82
CA ARG A 82 27.15 13.93 39.55
C ARG A 82 25.88 14.77 39.71
N GLY A 83 25.47 15.06 40.95
CA GLY A 83 24.22 15.79 41.24
C GLY A 83 22.95 15.11 40.73
N THR A 84 22.97 13.82 40.39
CA THR A 84 21.84 13.13 39.77
C THR A 84 21.62 11.70 40.30
N VAL A 85 20.35 11.35 40.52
CA VAL A 85 19.91 9.99 40.90
C VAL A 85 19.73 9.04 39.72
N GLU A 86 19.70 9.59 38.51
CA GLU A 86 19.47 8.84 37.28
C GLU A 86 20.70 8.05 36.87
N VAL A 87 20.48 6.80 36.44
CA VAL A 87 21.54 5.99 35.86
C VAL A 87 21.69 6.46 34.41
N LYS A 88 22.87 6.99 34.05
CA LYS A 88 23.17 7.34 32.65
C LYS A 88 22.88 6.15 31.75
N LYS A 89 22.22 6.38 30.61
CA LYS A 89 22.03 5.35 29.59
C LYS A 89 23.41 4.79 29.23
N ARG A 90 23.55 3.46 29.26
CA ARG A 90 24.78 2.79 28.82
C ARG A 90 25.05 3.21 27.38
N SER A 91 26.31 3.52 27.06
CA SER A 91 26.74 4.00 25.74
C SER A 91 26.43 3.02 24.60
N GLY A 92 26.18 1.75 24.95
CA GLY A 92 25.90 0.69 23.98
C GLY A 92 27.12 0.37 23.12
N ARG A 93 26.92 -0.51 22.13
CA ARG A 93 27.98 -0.85 21.18
C ARG A 93 28.28 0.34 20.25
N PRO A 94 29.55 0.72 20.04
CA PRO A 94 29.92 1.75 19.06
C PRO A 94 29.34 1.44 17.68
N ARG A 95 28.89 2.49 16.97
CA ARG A 95 28.36 2.35 15.61
C ARG A 95 29.50 2.24 14.61
N LYS A 96 29.35 1.33 13.64
CA LYS A 96 30.29 1.21 12.52
C LYS A 96 30.21 2.36 11.51
N LEU A 97 29.03 2.99 11.39
CA LEU A 97 28.82 4.15 10.53
C LEU A 97 29.04 5.42 11.34
N SER A 98 29.99 6.25 10.90
CA SER A 98 30.16 7.60 11.42
C SER A 98 29.01 8.51 10.96
N GLU A 99 28.74 9.58 11.70
CA GLU A 99 27.70 10.55 11.35
C GLU A 99 27.97 11.24 10.00
N ARG A 100 29.25 11.45 9.64
CA ARG A 100 29.65 12.01 8.34
C ARG A 100 29.32 11.05 7.19
N THR A 101 29.72 9.79 7.33
CA THR A 101 29.44 8.74 6.34
C THR A 101 27.94 8.56 6.15
N ALA A 102 27.19 8.64 7.24
CA ALA A 102 25.76 8.42 7.22
C ALA A 102 24.98 9.59 6.59
N ARG A 103 25.44 10.85 6.75
CA ARG A 103 24.94 12.00 5.98
C ARG A 103 25.25 11.87 4.48
N SER A 104 26.43 11.38 4.13
CA SER A 104 26.80 11.13 2.72
C SER A 104 25.86 10.12 2.05
N LEU A 105 25.50 9.03 2.75
CA LEU A 105 24.52 8.05 2.29
C LEU A 105 23.16 8.67 1.97
N VAL A 106 22.64 9.51 2.86
CA VAL A 106 21.36 10.20 2.65
C VAL A 106 21.43 11.10 1.42
N ARG A 107 22.53 11.85 1.25
CA ARG A 107 22.72 12.71 0.08
C ARG A 107 22.72 11.91 -1.22
N LYS A 108 23.44 10.78 -1.27
CA LYS A 108 23.48 9.91 -2.45
C LYS A 108 22.10 9.36 -2.80
N VAL A 109 21.34 8.90 -1.80
CA VAL A 109 19.96 8.41 -2.00
C VAL A 109 19.02 9.51 -2.49
N ASN A 110 19.16 10.74 -2.00
CA ASN A 110 18.34 11.86 -2.46
C ASN A 110 18.70 12.29 -3.90
N GLN A 111 19.96 12.19 -4.30
CA GLN A 111 20.40 12.48 -5.67
C GLN A 111 19.98 11.38 -6.66
N ASN A 112 20.03 10.12 -6.23
CA ASN A 112 19.60 8.99 -7.03
C ASN A 112 18.81 7.97 -6.17
N PRO A 113 17.47 8.10 -6.13
CA PRO A 113 16.60 7.20 -5.37
C PRO A 113 16.57 5.74 -5.85
N HIS A 114 17.16 5.45 -7.02
CA HIS A 114 17.22 4.09 -7.58
C HIS A 114 18.37 3.26 -7.02
N LEU A 115 19.29 3.85 -6.25
CA LEU A 115 20.38 3.14 -5.60
C LEU A 115 19.85 2.11 -4.61
N THR A 116 20.31 0.87 -4.74
CA THR A 116 19.93 -0.20 -3.83
C THR A 116 20.76 -0.17 -2.55
N SER A 117 20.29 -0.83 -1.49
CA SER A 117 21.09 -0.99 -0.26
C SER A 117 22.39 -1.78 -0.48
N LYS A 118 22.53 -2.50 -1.61
CA LYS A 118 23.75 -3.21 -1.99
C LYS A 118 24.75 -2.24 -2.63
N ASP A 119 24.30 -1.45 -3.59
CA ASP A 119 25.13 -0.43 -4.26
C ASP A 119 25.68 0.57 -3.22
N LEU A 120 24.82 1.03 -2.30
CA LEU A 120 25.25 1.89 -1.19
C LEU A 120 26.23 1.20 -0.23
N GLN A 121 26.21 -0.12 -0.13
CA GLN A 121 27.13 -0.87 0.71
C GLN A 121 28.48 -1.11 0.02
N GLU A 122 28.48 -1.29 -1.29
CA GLU A 122 29.68 -1.36 -2.13
C GLU A 122 30.40 0.00 -2.12
N ASP A 123 29.68 1.11 -2.34
CA ASP A 123 30.19 2.48 -2.21
C ASP A 123 30.86 2.76 -0.85
N LEU A 124 30.31 2.17 0.22
CA LEU A 124 30.86 2.29 1.57
C LEU A 124 32.10 1.44 1.76
N ALA A 125 32.13 0.25 1.16
CA ALA A 125 33.29 -0.64 1.20
C ALA A 125 34.49 0.02 0.49
N ASP A 126 34.25 0.69 -0.65
CA ASP A 126 35.27 1.48 -1.36
C ASP A 126 35.81 2.63 -0.52
N SER A 127 34.97 3.18 0.36
CA SER A 127 35.35 4.22 1.33
C SER A 127 35.95 3.65 2.63
N GLY A 128 36.27 2.35 2.68
CA GLY A 128 36.87 1.68 3.84
C GLY A 128 35.89 1.27 4.95
N VAL A 129 34.57 1.41 4.75
CA VAL A 129 33.54 1.11 5.75
C VAL A 129 32.78 -0.17 5.38
N VAL A 130 33.25 -1.30 5.93
CA VAL A 130 32.62 -2.61 5.70
C VAL A 130 31.43 -2.82 6.63
N VAL A 131 30.23 -2.75 6.05
CA VAL A 131 28.95 -2.99 6.74
C VAL A 131 28.06 -3.92 5.92
N HIS A 132 27.18 -4.66 6.59
CA HIS A 132 26.16 -5.44 5.90
C HIS A 132 25.05 -4.52 5.33
N PRO A 133 24.43 -4.81 4.17
CA PRO A 133 23.35 -4.00 3.58
C PRO A 133 22.16 -3.72 4.52
N SER A 134 21.89 -4.63 5.48
CA SER A 134 20.86 -4.40 6.50
C SER A 134 21.18 -3.21 7.41
N THR A 135 22.46 -2.91 7.63
CA THR A 135 22.92 -1.76 8.42
C THR A 135 22.65 -0.45 7.69
N VAL A 136 22.90 -0.42 6.38
CA VAL A 136 22.51 0.69 5.50
C VAL A 136 21.00 0.91 5.55
N ARG A 137 20.21 -0.15 5.37
CA ARG A 137 18.73 -0.07 5.41
C ARG A 137 18.19 0.43 6.75
N ARG A 138 18.68 -0.10 7.87
CA ARG A 138 18.29 0.37 9.22
C ARG A 138 18.59 1.85 9.40
N TYR A 139 19.72 2.33 8.86
CA TYR A 139 20.06 3.74 8.93
C TYR A 139 19.13 4.59 8.07
N LEU A 140 18.87 4.20 6.82
CA LEU A 140 17.93 4.90 5.94
C LEU A 140 16.52 4.96 6.55
N HIS A 141 16.03 3.87 7.13
CA HIS A 141 14.74 3.84 7.84
C HIS A 141 14.71 4.82 9.03
N LYS A 142 15.83 4.99 9.74
CA LYS A 142 15.92 5.97 10.83
C LYS A 142 15.81 7.42 10.34
N GLN A 143 16.14 7.65 9.07
CA GLN A 143 15.99 8.93 8.37
C GLN A 143 14.68 9.00 7.56
N ASP A 144 13.71 8.12 7.87
CA ASP A 144 12.40 8.02 7.20
C ASP A 144 12.47 7.68 5.69
N LEU A 145 13.61 7.16 5.22
CA LEU A 145 13.80 6.72 3.84
C LEU A 145 13.51 5.23 3.71
N HIS A 146 12.45 4.89 2.96
CA HIS A 146 12.00 3.52 2.79
C HIS A 146 11.88 3.09 1.33
N GLY A 147 12.23 1.83 1.06
CA GLY A 147 11.97 1.21 -0.25
C GLY A 147 10.47 1.10 -0.53
N ARG A 148 10.05 1.55 -1.71
CA ARG A 148 8.68 1.46 -2.23
C ARG A 148 8.71 1.05 -3.70
N VAL A 149 7.60 0.50 -4.19
CA VAL A 149 7.46 0.11 -5.61
C VAL A 149 7.35 1.39 -6.46
N CYS A 150 8.23 1.52 -7.47
CA CYS A 150 8.12 2.60 -8.45
C CYS A 150 6.79 2.52 -9.21
N ARG A 151 6.07 3.64 -9.28
CA ARG A 151 4.83 3.72 -10.08
C ARG A 151 5.20 3.80 -11.56
N LYS A 152 4.54 3.00 -12.40
CA LYS A 152 4.62 3.12 -13.85
C LYS A 152 3.79 4.34 -14.28
N LYS A 153 4.40 5.32 -14.92
CA LYS A 153 3.73 6.48 -15.51
C LYS A 153 4.20 6.64 -16.96
N PRO A 154 3.32 7.08 -17.89
CA PRO A 154 3.78 7.43 -19.23
C PRO A 154 4.83 8.54 -19.15
N TYR A 155 5.83 8.46 -20.01
CA TYR A 155 6.86 9.49 -20.09
C TYR A 155 6.29 10.75 -20.73
N LEU A 156 6.23 11.84 -19.98
CA LEU A 156 5.73 13.13 -20.46
C LEU A 156 6.89 14.02 -20.91
N ARG A 157 6.84 14.47 -22.16
CA ARG A 157 7.73 15.51 -22.71
C ARG A 157 7.48 16.85 -22.01
N PRO A 158 8.46 17.78 -21.98
CA PRO A 158 8.30 19.07 -21.30
C PRO A 158 7.06 19.87 -21.73
N HIS A 159 6.78 19.97 -23.04
CA HIS A 159 5.60 20.68 -23.53
C HIS A 159 4.28 20.03 -23.08
N GLN A 160 4.22 18.71 -22.97
CA GLN A 160 3.02 17.99 -22.48
C GLN A 160 2.76 18.31 -21.01
N LYS A 161 3.83 18.47 -20.20
CA LYS A 161 3.69 18.90 -18.80
C LYS A 161 3.09 20.31 -18.70
N ILE A 162 3.56 21.24 -19.54
CA ILE A 162 3.04 22.62 -19.59
C ILE A 162 1.56 22.61 -20.01
N GLN A 163 1.20 21.88 -21.06
CA GLN A 163 -0.19 21.77 -21.51
C GLN A 163 -1.11 21.17 -20.44
N ARG A 164 -0.67 20.11 -19.76
CA ARG A 164 -1.41 19.50 -18.66
C ARG A 164 -1.58 20.45 -17.48
N GLN A 165 -0.53 21.20 -17.12
CA GLN A 165 -0.59 22.18 -16.04
C GLN A 165 -1.53 23.34 -16.41
N LYS A 166 -1.47 23.82 -17.66
CA LYS A 166 -2.38 24.85 -18.19
C LYS A 166 -3.83 24.37 -18.10
N TYR A 167 -4.12 23.19 -18.64
CA TYR A 167 -5.45 22.57 -18.55
C TYR A 167 -5.92 22.50 -17.10
N ALA A 168 -5.12 21.94 -16.20
CA ALA A 168 -5.47 21.80 -14.79
C ALA A 168 -5.76 23.18 -14.14
N THR A 169 -4.94 24.19 -14.43
CA THR A 169 -5.10 25.54 -13.86
C THR A 169 -6.38 26.22 -14.34
N GLU A 170 -6.68 26.16 -15.64
CA GLU A 170 -7.88 26.73 -16.24
C GLU A 170 -9.16 26.04 -15.77
N HIS A 171 -9.06 24.74 -15.51
CA HIS A 171 -10.19 23.89 -15.14
C HIS A 171 -10.39 23.78 -13.62
N LEU A 172 -9.41 24.19 -12.80
CA LEU A 172 -9.50 24.18 -11.33
C LEU A 172 -10.64 25.06 -10.80
N GLN A 173 -10.89 26.20 -11.45
CA GLN A 173 -11.93 27.15 -11.03
C GLN A 173 -13.30 26.87 -11.65
N LYS A 174 -13.43 25.83 -12.49
CA LYS A 174 -14.74 25.47 -13.05
C LYS A 174 -15.66 24.95 -11.93
N PRO A 175 -16.96 25.33 -11.96
CA PRO A 175 -17.92 24.87 -10.95
C PRO A 175 -18.19 23.37 -11.10
N ASP A 176 -18.58 22.69 -10.03
CA ASP A 176 -18.86 21.25 -10.06
C ASP A 176 -19.94 20.87 -11.08
N ASP A 177 -20.91 21.76 -11.29
CA ASP A 177 -21.96 21.58 -12.28
C ASP A 177 -21.43 21.51 -13.71
N PHE A 178 -20.30 22.13 -14.01
CA PHE A 178 -19.63 21.99 -15.31
C PHE A 178 -19.22 20.53 -15.53
N TRP A 179 -18.56 19.91 -14.56
CA TRP A 179 -18.10 18.51 -14.64
C TRP A 179 -19.25 17.52 -14.68
N LYS A 180 -20.41 17.86 -14.09
CA LYS A 180 -21.62 17.05 -14.20
C LYS A 180 -22.21 17.02 -15.61
N GLN A 181 -21.90 18.01 -16.45
CA GLN A 181 -22.34 18.08 -17.85
C GLN A 181 -21.30 17.58 -18.86
N VAL A 182 -20.20 16.98 -18.40
CA VAL A 182 -19.21 16.35 -19.28
C VAL A 182 -19.59 14.89 -19.52
N LEU A 183 -19.68 14.50 -20.80
CA LEU A 183 -19.77 13.12 -21.24
C LEU A 183 -18.34 12.63 -21.53
N TRP A 184 -17.82 11.83 -20.62
CA TRP A 184 -16.50 11.21 -20.71
C TRP A 184 -16.58 9.99 -21.61
N THR A 185 -15.69 9.91 -22.59
CA THR A 185 -15.67 8.80 -23.56
C THR A 185 -14.26 8.29 -23.73
N ASP A 186 -14.14 7.00 -24.02
CA ASP A 186 -12.85 6.36 -24.27
C ASP A 186 -13.04 4.96 -24.88
N GLU A 187 -11.95 4.41 -25.42
CA GLU A 187 -11.88 3.03 -25.89
C GLU A 187 -11.02 2.16 -24.97
N VAL A 188 -11.48 0.94 -24.70
CA VAL A 188 -10.73 -0.05 -23.94
C VAL A 188 -10.60 -1.35 -24.70
N LYS A 189 -9.39 -1.91 -24.70
CA LYS A 189 -9.15 -3.30 -25.11
C LYS A 189 -9.23 -4.22 -23.89
N ILE A 190 -10.06 -5.25 -23.98
CA ILE A 190 -10.20 -6.31 -22.97
C ILE A 190 -9.88 -7.66 -23.63
N GLU A 191 -8.95 -8.38 -23.04
CA GLU A 191 -8.47 -9.67 -23.53
C GLU A 191 -9.33 -10.81 -22.95
N LEU A 192 -9.65 -11.84 -23.72
CA LEU A 192 -10.43 -12.99 -23.23
C LEU A 192 -9.72 -13.68 -22.06
N PHE A 193 -8.45 -14.00 -22.28
CA PHE A 193 -7.55 -14.49 -21.24
C PHE A 193 -6.70 -13.34 -20.73
N GLY A 194 -7.35 -12.29 -20.22
CA GLY A 194 -6.67 -11.15 -19.64
C GLY A 194 -5.81 -11.55 -18.45
N HIS A 195 -4.53 -11.16 -18.49
CA HIS A 195 -3.59 -11.32 -17.39
C HIS A 195 -3.90 -10.36 -16.22
N ASN A 196 -5.10 -10.42 -15.65
CA ASN A 196 -5.47 -9.59 -14.51
C ASN A 196 -5.39 -10.33 -13.17
N LYS A 197 -4.62 -11.43 -13.13
CA LYS A 197 -4.20 -12.04 -11.87
C LYS A 197 -2.82 -11.49 -11.53
N GLN A 198 -2.71 -10.66 -10.48
CA GLN A 198 -1.49 -10.64 -9.68
C GLN A 198 -1.31 -12.06 -9.13
N ARG A 199 -0.53 -12.89 -9.83
CA ARG A 199 -0.19 -14.23 -9.37
C ARG A 199 1.08 -14.13 -8.53
N TYR A 200 0.93 -14.41 -7.25
CA TYR A 200 2.07 -14.56 -6.35
C TYR A 200 2.72 -15.92 -6.61
N VAL A 201 4.03 -15.92 -6.86
CA VAL A 201 4.84 -17.14 -6.98
C VAL A 201 5.87 -17.11 -5.86
N TRP A 202 5.89 -18.13 -5.02
CA TRP A 202 6.93 -18.30 -4.00
C TRP A 202 8.24 -18.71 -4.68
N ARG A 203 9.29 -17.89 -4.59
CA ARG A 203 10.60 -18.17 -5.23
C ARG A 203 11.79 -17.69 -4.40
N LYS A 204 12.93 -18.39 -4.53
CA LYS A 204 14.23 -17.99 -3.95
C LYS A 204 14.83 -16.81 -4.74
N LYS A 205 15.70 -16.02 -4.10
CA LYS A 205 16.40 -14.88 -4.72
C LYS A 205 17.25 -15.37 -5.91
N GLY A 206 17.13 -14.70 -7.06
CA GLY A 206 17.83 -15.09 -8.29
C GLY A 206 17.05 -16.05 -9.18
N ALA A 207 16.04 -16.74 -8.65
CA ALA A 207 15.27 -17.71 -9.42
C ALA A 207 14.17 -17.07 -10.32
N ALA A 208 14.30 -15.77 -10.61
CA ALA A 208 13.23 -14.95 -11.17
C ALA A 208 12.88 -15.27 -12.63
N PHE A 209 13.86 -15.74 -13.39
CA PHE A 209 13.75 -16.02 -14.81
C PHE A 209 13.75 -17.52 -15.14
N HIS A 210 13.74 -18.40 -14.12
CA HIS A 210 13.57 -19.83 -14.38
C HIS A 210 12.19 -20.05 -14.99
N GLU A 211 12.14 -20.89 -16.01
CA GLU A 211 10.93 -21.20 -16.79
C GLU A 211 9.76 -21.68 -15.91
N LYS A 212 10.04 -22.38 -14.81
CA LYS A 212 9.06 -22.81 -13.79
C LYS A 212 8.50 -21.70 -12.89
N ASN A 213 9.18 -20.54 -12.83
CA ASN A 213 8.83 -19.38 -12.01
C ASN A 213 8.40 -18.16 -12.84
N THR A 214 8.46 -18.29 -14.17
CA THR A 214 7.89 -17.37 -15.13
C THR A 214 6.59 -17.98 -15.65
N LEU A 215 5.58 -17.15 -15.90
CA LEU A 215 4.40 -17.62 -16.60
C LEU A 215 4.74 -17.55 -18.10
N PRO A 216 4.57 -18.63 -18.88
CA PRO A 216 4.61 -18.52 -20.32
C PRO A 216 3.53 -17.52 -20.76
N THR A 217 3.95 -16.39 -21.31
CA THR A 217 3.07 -15.41 -21.93
C THR A 217 2.90 -15.80 -23.38
N VAL A 218 1.80 -16.46 -23.71
CA VAL A 218 1.39 -16.61 -25.11
C VAL A 218 1.09 -15.20 -25.65
N LYS A 219 1.92 -14.75 -26.60
CA LYS A 219 1.51 -13.66 -27.49
C LYS A 219 0.38 -14.26 -28.34
N TYR A 220 -0.83 -13.75 -28.16
CA TYR A 220 -2.04 -14.16 -28.90
C TYR A 220 -2.57 -15.54 -28.51
N GLY A 221 -3.47 -15.57 -27.53
CA GLY A 221 -4.33 -16.71 -27.26
C GLY A 221 -5.66 -16.24 -26.69
N GLY A 222 -6.78 -16.65 -27.30
CA GLY A 222 -8.14 -16.36 -26.83
C GLY A 222 -8.87 -15.18 -27.44
N GLY A 223 -8.16 -14.26 -28.11
CA GLY A 223 -8.78 -13.07 -28.71
C GLY A 223 -9.06 -11.95 -27.71
N SER A 224 -9.47 -10.80 -28.23
CA SER A 224 -9.76 -9.59 -27.45
C SER A 224 -10.89 -8.83 -28.08
N ILE A 225 -11.65 -8.10 -27.28
CA ILE A 225 -12.62 -7.14 -27.77
C ILE A 225 -12.12 -5.72 -27.51
N MET A 226 -12.45 -4.83 -28.43
CA MET A 226 -12.33 -3.40 -28.23
C MET A 226 -13.72 -2.85 -27.97
N LEU A 227 -13.88 -2.11 -26.89
CA LEU A 227 -15.14 -1.49 -26.48
C LEU A 227 -14.95 0.02 -26.48
N TRP A 228 -15.93 0.73 -27.02
CA TRP A 228 -16.12 2.15 -26.77
C TRP A 228 -17.17 2.30 -25.68
N GLY A 229 -17.00 3.23 -24.76
CA GLY A 229 -18.07 3.55 -23.82
C GLY A 229 -18.05 4.99 -23.38
N CYS A 230 -19.14 5.39 -22.73
CA CYS A 230 -19.30 6.74 -22.23
C CYS A 230 -19.96 6.79 -20.85
N VAL A 231 -19.61 7.82 -20.08
CA VAL A 231 -20.12 8.02 -18.73
C VAL A 231 -20.29 9.52 -18.45
N ALA A 232 -21.26 9.88 -17.63
CA ALA A 232 -21.39 11.23 -17.08
C ALA A 232 -21.69 11.15 -15.58
N ALA A 233 -21.70 12.28 -14.87
CA ALA A 233 -21.95 12.28 -13.42
C ALA A 233 -23.30 11.67 -13.01
N SER A 234 -24.28 11.69 -13.91
CA SER A 234 -25.61 11.10 -13.70
C SER A 234 -25.62 9.57 -13.83
N GLY A 235 -24.59 8.95 -14.42
CA GLY A 235 -24.47 7.50 -14.53
C GLY A 235 -23.76 7.01 -15.79
N ILE A 236 -23.89 5.71 -16.04
CA ILE A 236 -23.32 5.04 -17.23
C ILE A 236 -24.11 5.34 -18.51
N GLY A 237 -23.39 5.71 -19.56
CA GLY A 237 -23.92 5.77 -20.92
C GLY A 237 -23.85 4.39 -21.60
N ASN A 238 -23.93 4.40 -22.92
CA ASN A 238 -23.84 3.18 -23.72
C ASN A 238 -22.39 2.66 -23.77
N ILE A 239 -22.28 1.34 -23.94
CA ILE A 239 -21.04 0.63 -24.25
C ILE A 239 -21.26 -0.13 -25.56
N ALA A 240 -20.34 0.00 -26.51
CA ALA A 240 -20.46 -0.54 -27.86
C ALA A 240 -19.18 -1.28 -28.24
N ARG A 241 -19.34 -2.43 -28.91
CA ARG A 241 -18.21 -3.17 -29.46
C ARG A 241 -17.71 -2.49 -30.73
N VAL A 242 -16.38 -2.38 -30.83
CA VAL A 242 -15.68 -1.89 -32.02
C VAL A 242 -15.19 -3.07 -32.82
N GLU A 243 -15.64 -3.18 -34.07
CA GLU A 243 -15.26 -4.27 -34.97
C GLU A 243 -14.01 -3.92 -35.78
N GLY A 244 -12.96 -4.74 -35.60
CA GLY A 244 -11.67 -4.57 -36.26
C GLY A 244 -10.90 -3.35 -35.76
N ARG A 245 -10.03 -2.81 -36.62
CA ARG A 245 -9.31 -1.56 -36.32
C ARG A 245 -10.27 -0.38 -36.45
N MET A 246 -10.25 0.49 -35.44
CA MET A 246 -11.03 1.74 -35.45
C MET A 246 -10.30 2.79 -36.29
N ASP A 247 -10.97 3.31 -37.32
CA ASP A 247 -10.57 4.50 -38.05
C ASP A 247 -11.51 5.67 -37.72
N SER A 248 -11.27 6.84 -38.33
CA SER A 248 -12.11 8.02 -38.09
C SER A 248 -13.57 7.84 -38.51
N ILE A 249 -13.86 7.06 -39.56
CA ILE A 249 -15.23 6.88 -40.05
C ILE A 249 -16.02 5.96 -39.12
N LYS A 250 -15.42 4.83 -38.72
CA LYS A 250 -16.00 3.94 -37.72
C LYS A 250 -16.19 4.65 -36.38
N TYR A 251 -15.24 5.50 -35.99
CA TYR A 251 -15.39 6.34 -34.81
C TYR A 251 -16.65 7.21 -34.90
N GLN A 252 -16.83 7.95 -36.00
CA GLN A 252 -18.04 8.76 -36.23
C GLN A 252 -19.33 7.94 -36.21
N GLN A 253 -19.33 6.74 -36.80
CA GLN A 253 -20.49 5.83 -36.76
C GLN A 253 -20.84 5.40 -35.34
N ILE A 254 -19.83 5.09 -34.51
CA ILE A 254 -20.03 4.74 -33.10
C ILE A 254 -20.59 5.92 -32.33
N LEU A 255 -20.06 7.13 -32.56
CA LEU A 255 -20.58 8.35 -31.92
C LEU A 255 -22.04 8.60 -32.32
N GLU A 256 -22.36 8.48 -33.61
CA GLU A 256 -23.71 8.67 -34.14
C GLU A 256 -24.72 7.72 -33.49
N ALA A 257 -24.35 6.43 -33.39
CA ALA A 257 -25.20 5.40 -32.82
C ALA A 257 -25.41 5.55 -31.30
N ASN A 258 -24.41 6.07 -30.57
CA ASN A 258 -24.39 5.97 -29.11
C ASN A 258 -24.52 7.30 -28.36
N ILE A 259 -24.03 8.42 -28.89
CA ILE A 259 -24.03 9.71 -28.17
C ILE A 259 -25.48 10.13 -27.86
N THR A 260 -26.34 10.20 -28.88
CA THR A 260 -27.70 10.74 -28.71
C THR A 260 -28.51 9.93 -27.70
N ALA A 261 -28.41 8.59 -27.76
CA ALA A 261 -29.07 7.70 -26.82
C ALA A 261 -28.51 7.89 -25.39
N SER A 262 -27.19 7.99 -25.26
CA SER A 262 -26.54 8.16 -23.95
C SER A 262 -26.86 9.50 -23.31
N VAL A 263 -26.81 10.60 -24.06
CA VAL A 263 -27.15 11.96 -23.60
C VAL A 263 -28.60 12.02 -23.10
N LYS A 264 -29.54 11.41 -23.84
CA LYS A 264 -30.95 11.32 -23.42
C LYS A 264 -31.13 10.47 -22.16
N LYS A 265 -30.51 9.28 -22.11
CA LYS A 265 -30.53 8.38 -20.95
C LYS A 265 -29.98 9.06 -19.70
N LEU A 266 -28.89 9.82 -19.84
CA LEU A 266 -28.19 10.51 -18.77
C LEU A 266 -28.80 11.88 -18.41
N LYS A 267 -29.83 12.32 -19.14
CA LYS A 267 -30.53 13.59 -18.95
C LYS A 267 -29.58 14.79 -18.88
N LEU A 268 -28.56 14.82 -19.75
CA LEU A 268 -27.61 15.94 -19.78
C LEU A 268 -28.30 17.21 -20.30
N LYS A 269 -27.97 18.34 -19.70
CA LYS A 269 -28.54 19.64 -20.03
C LYS A 269 -27.98 20.17 -21.35
N ARG A 270 -28.67 21.15 -21.93
CA ARG A 270 -28.18 21.88 -23.10
C ARG A 270 -26.82 22.50 -22.79
N GLY A 271 -25.85 22.31 -23.69
CA GLY A 271 -24.48 22.79 -23.51
C GLY A 271 -23.52 21.79 -22.86
N TRP A 272 -23.91 20.52 -22.73
CA TRP A 272 -23.00 19.43 -22.37
C TRP A 272 -21.76 19.37 -23.29
N LEU A 273 -20.67 18.82 -22.77
CA LEU A 273 -19.39 18.71 -23.45
C LEU A 273 -19.02 17.25 -23.67
N LEU A 274 -18.54 16.92 -24.86
CA LEU A 274 -17.94 15.64 -25.18
C LEU A 274 -16.46 15.67 -24.81
N GLN A 275 -16.01 14.75 -23.97
CA GLN A 275 -14.58 14.52 -23.73
C GLN A 275 -14.12 13.30 -24.54
N GLN A 276 -13.01 13.48 -25.25
CA GLN A 276 -12.26 12.44 -25.96
C GLN A 276 -10.76 12.75 -25.84
N ASP A 277 -9.90 11.78 -26.17
CA ASP A 277 -8.46 12.03 -26.23
C ASP A 277 -8.02 12.64 -27.58
N ASN A 278 -6.72 12.91 -27.71
CA ASN A 278 -6.12 13.49 -28.92
C ASN A 278 -5.54 12.42 -29.87
N ASP A 279 -6.11 11.21 -29.90
CA ASP A 279 -5.73 10.22 -30.93
C ASP A 279 -5.94 10.83 -32.33
N PRO A 280 -5.00 10.60 -33.29
CA PRO A 280 -5.16 11.05 -34.67
C PRO A 280 -6.54 10.80 -35.29
N LYS A 281 -7.22 9.71 -34.91
CA LYS A 281 -8.57 9.39 -35.41
C LYS A 281 -9.65 10.36 -34.91
N HIS A 282 -9.46 10.93 -33.72
CA HIS A 282 -10.35 11.88 -33.06
C HIS A 282 -10.11 13.33 -33.53
N THR A 283 -8.87 13.65 -33.89
CA THR A 283 -8.46 14.99 -34.37
C THR A 283 -8.36 15.08 -35.89
N SER A 284 -8.75 14.04 -36.63
CA SER A 284 -8.70 14.06 -38.09
C SER A 284 -9.66 15.11 -38.66
N LYS A 285 -9.34 15.64 -39.85
CA LYS A 285 -10.20 16.63 -40.52
C LYS A 285 -11.65 16.13 -40.66
N SER A 286 -11.82 14.88 -41.05
CA SER A 286 -13.13 14.24 -41.17
C SER A 286 -13.91 14.25 -39.85
N THR A 287 -13.27 13.87 -38.74
CA THR A 287 -13.93 13.84 -37.43
C THR A 287 -14.23 15.25 -36.90
N MET A 288 -13.33 16.21 -37.14
CA MET A 288 -13.56 17.61 -36.77
C MET A 288 -14.71 18.24 -37.56
N ASP A 289 -14.84 17.93 -38.85
CA ASP A 289 -15.96 18.38 -39.68
C ASP A 289 -17.28 17.72 -39.24
N TYR A 290 -17.25 16.44 -38.83
CA TYR A 290 -18.38 15.76 -38.21
C TYR A 290 -18.86 16.49 -36.93
N PHE A 291 -17.96 16.88 -36.04
CA PHE A 291 -18.33 17.63 -34.83
C PHE A 291 -18.97 18.98 -35.14
N LYS A 292 -18.43 19.71 -36.12
CA LYS A 292 -19.03 20.97 -36.58
C LYS A 292 -20.44 20.74 -37.13
N LYS A 293 -20.61 19.75 -38.00
CA LYS A 293 -21.92 19.39 -38.61
C LYS A 293 -22.96 19.00 -37.55
N ARG A 294 -22.55 18.23 -36.54
CA ARG A 294 -23.42 17.79 -35.44
C ARG A 294 -23.53 18.79 -34.29
N LYS A 295 -22.84 19.93 -34.38
CA LYS A 295 -22.79 20.98 -33.34
C LYS A 295 -22.36 20.43 -31.97
N LEU A 296 -21.45 19.45 -31.98
CA LEU A 296 -20.91 18.85 -30.77
C LEU A 296 -19.81 19.74 -30.19
N LYS A 297 -19.93 20.08 -28.91
CA LYS A 297 -18.90 20.83 -28.17
C LYS A 297 -17.93 19.83 -27.55
N VAL A 298 -16.67 19.91 -27.96
CA VAL A 298 -15.61 19.03 -27.45
C VAL A 298 -14.85 19.76 -26.35
N LEU A 299 -14.59 19.08 -25.24
CA LEU A 299 -13.75 19.57 -24.15
C LEU A 299 -12.28 19.62 -24.62
N GLU A 300 -11.59 20.72 -24.35
CA GLU A 300 -10.14 20.79 -24.60
C GLU A 300 -9.42 19.72 -23.76
N TRP A 301 -8.50 18.98 -24.38
CA TRP A 301 -7.83 17.86 -23.71
C TRP A 301 -6.32 17.91 -23.85
N PRO A 302 -5.55 17.74 -22.77
CA PRO A 302 -4.10 17.66 -22.85
C PRO A 302 -3.65 16.25 -23.28
N SER A 303 -2.74 16.18 -24.23
CA SER A 303 -2.20 14.92 -24.75
C SER A 303 -1.57 14.03 -23.66
N GLN A 304 -1.69 12.71 -23.82
CA GLN A 304 -1.18 11.69 -22.88
C GLN A 304 -1.66 11.90 -21.44
N SER A 305 -2.96 12.10 -21.26
CA SER A 305 -3.56 12.33 -19.94
C SER A 305 -4.67 11.35 -19.57
N PRO A 306 -4.41 10.03 -19.60
CA PRO A 306 -5.41 9.04 -19.19
C PRO A 306 -5.78 9.19 -17.71
N ASP A 307 -4.86 9.67 -16.87
CA ASP A 307 -5.11 9.93 -15.46
C ASP A 307 -6.12 11.05 -15.20
N LEU A 308 -6.34 11.94 -16.18
CA LEU A 308 -7.35 12.98 -16.12
C LEU A 308 -8.71 12.49 -16.63
N ASN A 309 -8.83 11.30 -17.23
CA ASN A 309 -10.10 10.76 -17.70
C ASN A 309 -10.73 9.86 -16.63
N ILE A 310 -11.94 10.19 -16.16
CA ILE A 310 -12.57 9.41 -15.09
C ILE A 310 -12.92 7.98 -15.55
N ILE A 311 -13.17 7.78 -16.84
CA ILE A 311 -13.60 6.48 -17.38
C ILE A 311 -12.50 5.43 -17.29
N GLU A 312 -11.22 5.84 -17.26
CA GLU A 312 -10.08 4.94 -17.08
C GLU A 312 -10.14 4.20 -15.74
N ASN A 313 -10.63 4.87 -14.69
CA ASN A 313 -10.88 4.23 -13.40
C ASN A 313 -12.00 3.18 -13.49
N LEU A 314 -13.03 3.46 -14.31
CA LEU A 314 -14.15 2.55 -14.53
C LEU A 314 -13.74 1.36 -15.40
N TRP A 315 -12.81 1.54 -16.33
CA TRP A 315 -12.20 0.43 -17.07
C TRP A 315 -11.44 -0.53 -16.18
N VAL A 316 -10.76 -0.03 -15.15
CA VAL A 316 -10.13 -0.88 -14.13
C VAL A 316 -11.18 -1.69 -13.37
N ASP A 317 -12.28 -1.05 -12.95
CA ASP A 317 -13.36 -1.70 -12.22
C ASP A 317 -14.06 -2.76 -13.11
N LEU A 318 -14.33 -2.43 -14.38
CA LEU A 318 -14.92 -3.34 -15.37
C LEU A 318 -14.02 -4.56 -15.62
N LYS A 319 -12.73 -4.35 -15.90
CA LYS A 319 -11.77 -5.45 -16.12
C LYS A 319 -11.70 -6.37 -14.90
N ARG A 320 -11.75 -5.83 -13.68
CA ARG A 320 -11.77 -6.66 -12.46
C ARG A 320 -13.03 -7.51 -12.36
N ALA A 321 -14.20 -6.91 -12.60
CA ALA A 321 -15.48 -7.60 -12.51
C ALA A 321 -15.63 -8.69 -13.59
N VAL A 322 -15.29 -8.37 -14.85
CA VAL A 322 -15.34 -9.32 -15.97
C VAL A 322 -14.39 -10.50 -15.74
N HIS A 323 -13.17 -10.26 -15.27
CA HIS A 323 -12.22 -11.36 -15.01
C HIS A 323 -12.51 -12.15 -13.73
N ALA A 324 -13.38 -11.66 -12.84
CA ALA A 324 -13.90 -12.45 -11.73
C ALA A 324 -14.91 -13.52 -12.20
N ARG A 325 -15.56 -13.30 -13.34
CA ARG A 325 -16.45 -14.24 -14.04
C ARG A 325 -15.74 -14.77 -15.29
N PRO A 326 -14.74 -15.66 -15.15
CA PRO A 326 -13.80 -15.98 -16.23
C PRO A 326 -14.54 -16.36 -17.54
N PRO A 327 -14.49 -15.51 -18.58
CA PRO A 327 -15.19 -15.76 -19.84
C PRO A 327 -14.48 -16.86 -20.65
N ARG A 328 -15.24 -17.73 -21.31
CA ARG A 328 -14.69 -18.87 -22.08
C ARG A 328 -14.51 -18.56 -23.56
N ASN A 329 -15.26 -17.60 -24.08
CA ASN A 329 -15.22 -17.18 -25.49
C ASN A 329 -15.51 -15.68 -25.64
N ILE A 330 -15.31 -15.14 -26.84
CA ILE A 330 -15.47 -13.71 -27.14
C ILE A 330 -16.92 -13.21 -26.93
N ALA A 331 -17.91 -14.04 -27.22
CA ALA A 331 -19.32 -13.69 -27.05
C ALA A 331 -19.68 -13.55 -25.56
N GLU A 332 -19.25 -14.50 -24.72
CA GLU A 332 -19.36 -14.42 -23.27
C GLU A 332 -18.62 -13.21 -22.70
N LEU A 333 -17.40 -12.92 -23.21
CA LEU A 333 -16.63 -11.75 -22.81
C LEU A 333 -17.40 -10.46 -23.08
N GLU A 334 -17.99 -10.32 -24.27
CA GLU A 334 -18.81 -9.16 -24.62
C GLU A 334 -20.06 -9.04 -23.74
N ALA A 335 -20.78 -10.16 -23.53
CA ALA A 335 -21.96 -10.21 -22.68
C ALA A 335 -21.62 -9.79 -21.23
N PHE A 336 -20.55 -10.36 -20.65
CA PHE A 336 -20.09 -10.00 -19.31
C PHE A 336 -19.66 -8.55 -19.23
N CYS A 337 -19.01 -8.00 -20.27
CA CYS A 337 -18.68 -6.57 -20.28
C CYS A 337 -19.94 -5.70 -20.24
N LYS A 338 -20.98 -6.04 -21.03
CA LYS A 338 -22.26 -5.29 -21.02
C LYS A 338 -22.98 -5.41 -19.67
N GLU A 339 -23.04 -6.61 -19.09
CA GLU A 339 -23.66 -6.87 -17.79
C GLU A 339 -22.93 -6.14 -16.64
N GLU A 340 -21.61 -6.28 -16.55
CA GLU A 340 -20.81 -5.67 -15.50
C GLU A 340 -20.74 -4.15 -15.64
N TRP A 341 -20.74 -3.62 -16.88
CA TRP A 341 -20.92 -2.19 -17.12
C TRP A 341 -22.24 -1.69 -16.55
N GLY A 342 -23.33 -2.44 -16.75
CA GLY A 342 -24.66 -2.18 -16.19
C GLY A 342 -24.70 -2.13 -14.65
N LYS A 343 -23.77 -2.80 -13.97
CA LYS A 343 -23.69 -2.88 -12.50
C LYS A 343 -22.88 -1.74 -11.87
N ILE A 344 -22.20 -0.92 -12.67
CA ILE A 344 -21.44 0.22 -12.13
C ILE A 344 -22.40 1.21 -11.47
N THR A 345 -22.25 1.38 -10.16
CA THR A 345 -23.14 2.24 -9.37
C THR A 345 -22.91 3.73 -9.66
N ASN A 346 -23.99 4.51 -9.67
CA ASN A 346 -23.91 5.97 -9.82
C ASN A 346 -23.06 6.61 -8.70
N ASN A 347 -23.10 6.06 -7.49
CA ASN A 347 -22.26 6.53 -6.38
C ASN A 347 -20.74 6.38 -6.68
N ARG A 348 -20.33 5.32 -7.38
CA ARG A 348 -18.92 5.17 -7.81
C ARG A 348 -18.52 6.30 -8.75
N ILE A 349 -19.37 6.62 -9.72
CA ILE A 349 -19.13 7.66 -10.72
C ILE A 349 -19.12 9.05 -10.09
N GLN A 350 -20.10 9.35 -9.24
CA GLN A 350 -20.19 10.63 -8.52
C GLN A 350 -18.95 10.89 -7.67
N ARG A 351 -18.41 9.87 -6.99
CA ARG A 351 -17.15 9.99 -6.25
C ARG A 351 -15.95 10.36 -7.14
N LEU A 352 -15.89 9.83 -8.37
CA LEU A 352 -14.84 10.19 -9.33
C LEU A 352 -15.01 11.62 -9.82
N VAL A 353 -16.24 12.06 -10.10
CA VAL A 353 -16.51 13.43 -10.58
C VAL A 353 -16.27 14.46 -9.47
N VAL A 354 -16.73 14.22 -8.24
CA VAL A 354 -16.47 15.12 -7.09
C VAL A 354 -14.98 15.15 -6.75
N GLY A 355 -14.28 14.03 -6.92
CA GLY A 355 -12.84 13.94 -6.74
C GLY A 355 -12.03 14.62 -7.85
N TYR A 356 -12.64 15.00 -8.98
CA TYR A 356 -11.94 15.45 -10.17
C TYR A 356 -11.07 16.68 -9.97
N LYS A 357 -11.53 17.60 -9.11
CA LYS A 357 -10.83 18.86 -8.80
C LYS A 357 -9.63 18.68 -7.85
N LYS A 358 -9.57 17.57 -7.12
CA LYS A 358 -8.51 17.28 -6.14
C LYS A 358 -7.29 16.68 -6.82
#